data_AF-A0A915L053-F1
#
_entry.id   AF-A0A915L053-F1
#
_cell.length_a   1.000
_cell.length_b   1.000
_cell.length_c   1.000
_cell.angle_alpha   90.00
_cell.angle_beta   90.00
_cell.angle_gamma   90.00
#
_symmetry.space_group_name_H-M   'P 1'
#
loop_
_entity.id
_entity.type
_entity.pdbx_description
1 polymer ?
#
loop_
_entity_poly.entity_id
_entity_poly.type
_entity_poly.pdbx_seq_one_letter_code
_entity_poly.pdbx_strand_id
1 'polypeptide(L)'
;MVGVGNDIEAEQKLSRLLPQCKFFGADAIYETGRVFEKVGTFFHTAVGSGNRTIHARVLTNETYENMDLKSTDFYELLAMTGAQMIDYLLLDAEGAEYSILSMLDKS
;
A
#
# COMPACT_ATOMS: atom_id res chain seq x y z
N MET A 1 -5.52 7.60 -6.89
CA MET A 1 -5.31 6.15 -6.86
C MET A 1 -4.43 5.79 -5.68
N VAL A 2 -4.81 4.76 -4.92
CA VAL A 2 -3.96 4.15 -3.88
C VAL A 2 -3.62 2.73 -4.32
N GLY A 3 -2.34 2.39 -4.33
CA GLY A 3 -1.80 1.06 -4.62
C GLY A 3 -0.95 0.54 -3.47
N VAL A 4 -0.89 -0.77 -3.30
CA VAL A 4 -0.03 -1.46 -2.32
C VAL A 4 0.66 -2.59 -3.07
N GLY A 5 1.99 -2.70 -2.99
CA GLY A 5 2.76 -3.77 -3.65
C GLY A 5 4.03 -3.31 -4.39
N ASN A 6 4.74 -4.29 -4.97
CA ASN A 6 6.07 -4.15 -5.58
C ASN A 6 6.04 -4.01 -7.13
N ASP A 7 4.94 -4.36 -7.79
CA ASP A 7 4.77 -4.15 -9.24
C ASP A 7 4.00 -2.84 -9.49
N ILE A 8 4.48 -2.03 -10.44
CA ILE A 8 3.90 -0.72 -10.78
C ILE A 8 3.52 -0.59 -12.26
N GLU A 9 3.48 -1.68 -13.03
CA GLU A 9 3.14 -1.61 -14.46
C GLU A 9 1.73 -1.04 -14.70
N ALA A 10 0.76 -1.41 -13.86
CA ALA A 10 -0.60 -0.91 -13.95
C ALA A 10 -0.67 0.59 -13.69
N GLU A 11 0.02 1.06 -12.64
CA GLU A 11 0.16 2.45 -12.22
C GLU A 11 0.81 3.28 -13.31
N GLN A 12 1.89 2.77 -13.93
CA GLN A 12 2.57 3.45 -15.02
C GLN A 12 1.65 3.60 -16.24
N LYS A 13 0.86 2.59 -16.56
CA LYS A 13 -0.09 2.66 -17.68
C LYS A 13 -1.24 3.62 -17.37
N LEU A 14 -1.77 3.57 -16.15
CA LEU A 14 -2.85 4.45 -15.70
C LEU A 14 -2.41 5.91 -15.63
N SER A 15 -1.18 6.21 -15.18
CA SER A 15 -0.69 7.59 -15.12
C SER A 15 -0.59 8.25 -16.50
N ARG A 16 -0.35 7.47 -17.56
CA ARG A 16 -0.39 7.96 -18.95
C ARG A 16 -1.81 8.18 -19.46
N LEU A 17 -2.75 7.33 -19.07
CA LEU A 17 -4.15 7.41 -19.48
C LEU A 17 -4.93 8.49 -18.72
N LEU A 18 -4.56 8.72 -17.46
CA LEU A 18 -5.23 9.61 -16.51
C LEU A 18 -4.22 10.57 -15.87
N PRO A 19 -3.64 11.51 -16.64
CA PRO A 19 -2.56 12.39 -16.15
C PRO A 19 -2.99 13.33 -15.02
N GLN A 20 -4.30 13.55 -14.83
CA GLN A 20 -4.86 14.32 -13.73
C GLN A 20 -4.93 13.56 -12.40
N CYS A 21 -4.80 12.22 -12.42
CA CYS A 21 -4.87 11.42 -11.20
C CYS A 21 -3.58 11.55 -10.39
N LYS A 22 -3.74 11.67 -9.07
CA LYS A 22 -2.63 11.51 -8.12
C LYS A 22 -2.49 10.04 -7.73
N PHE A 23 -1.25 9.57 -7.65
CA PHE A 23 -0.92 8.19 -7.32
C PHE A 23 -0.23 8.13 -5.96
N PHE A 24 -0.68 7.22 -5.11
CA PHE A 24 -0.15 6.99 -3.77
C PHE A 24 0.12 5.50 -3.59
N GLY A 25 1.28 5.15 -3.09
CA GLY A 25 1.72 3.77 -2.87
C GLY A 25 2.01 3.54 -1.39
N ALA A 26 1.79 2.34 -0.88
CA ALA A 26 2.26 1.95 0.44
C ALA A 26 2.86 0.55 0.43
N ASP A 27 4.01 0.37 1.09
CA ASP A 27 4.64 -0.93 1.31
C ASP A 27 5.51 -0.86 2.57
N ALA A 28 5.53 -1.94 3.32
CA ALA A 28 6.33 -2.10 4.52
C ALA A 28 7.81 -2.28 4.23
N ILE A 29 8.18 -2.69 3.01
CA ILE A 29 9.55 -2.94 2.59
C ILE A 29 9.97 -1.86 1.60
N TYR A 30 10.98 -1.08 2.00
CA TYR A 30 11.38 0.10 1.23
C TYR A 30 12.01 -0.30 -0.10
N GLU A 31 12.86 -1.33 -0.09
CA GLU A 31 13.64 -1.77 -1.24
C GLU A 31 12.76 -2.19 -2.42
N THR A 32 11.63 -2.84 -2.13
CA THR A 32 10.62 -3.25 -3.12
C THR A 32 9.69 -2.08 -3.44
N GLY A 33 9.09 -1.45 -2.42
CA GLY A 33 8.07 -0.43 -2.61
C GLY A 33 8.56 0.88 -3.23
N ARG A 34 9.84 1.26 -3.06
CA ARG A 34 10.37 2.55 -3.55
C ARG A 34 10.26 2.74 -5.07
N VAL A 35 10.07 1.67 -5.83
CA VAL A 35 9.84 1.77 -7.28
C VAL A 35 8.61 2.64 -7.59
N PHE A 36 7.63 2.69 -6.68
CA PHE A 36 6.43 3.51 -6.77
C PHE A 36 6.71 5.03 -6.85
N GLU A 37 7.84 5.50 -6.33
CA GLU A 37 8.26 6.91 -6.41
C GLU A 37 8.40 7.41 -7.87
N LYS A 38 8.48 6.50 -8.85
CA LYS A 38 8.46 6.83 -10.28
C LYS A 38 7.11 7.29 -10.80
N VAL A 39 6.01 7.00 -10.09
CA VAL A 39 4.64 7.27 -10.53
C VAL A 39 3.91 8.21 -9.57
N GLY A 40 4.27 8.22 -8.29
CA GLY A 40 3.60 9.06 -7.30
C GLY A 40 4.29 9.10 -5.94
N THR A 41 3.50 9.36 -4.90
CA THR A 41 4.00 9.45 -3.52
C THR A 41 4.01 8.07 -2.88
N PHE A 42 5.14 7.68 -2.28
CA PHE A 42 5.27 6.40 -1.57
C PHE A 42 5.25 6.59 -0.05
N PHE A 43 4.54 5.71 0.66
CA PHE A 43 4.49 5.64 2.12
C PHE A 43 5.14 4.33 2.58
N HIS A 44 6.25 4.45 3.31
CA HIS A 44 6.95 3.28 3.85
C HIS A 44 6.28 2.78 5.13
N THR A 45 5.20 2.01 4.97
CA THR A 45 4.43 1.43 6.07
C THR A 45 3.64 0.22 5.59
N ALA A 46 3.48 -0.79 6.46
CA ALA A 46 2.48 -1.82 6.23
C ALA A 46 1.07 -1.22 6.40
N VAL A 47 0.06 -1.84 5.81
CA VAL A 47 -1.32 -1.35 5.88
C VAL A 47 -2.21 -2.43 6.49
N GLY A 48 -3.03 -2.06 7.46
CA GLY A 48 -3.87 -3.02 8.17
C GLY A 48 -4.98 -2.37 8.98
N SER A 49 -5.65 -3.19 9.79
CA SER A 49 -6.79 -2.77 10.63
C SER A 49 -6.46 -1.91 11.86
N GLY A 50 -5.25 -1.36 11.93
CA GLY A 50 -4.88 -0.49 13.03
C GLY A 50 -3.38 -0.23 13.13
N ASN A 51 -3.03 0.79 13.91
CA ASN A 51 -1.65 1.16 14.19
C ASN A 51 -1.02 0.19 15.18
N ARG A 52 -0.17 -0.72 14.69
CA ARG A 52 0.49 -1.73 15.52
C ARG A 52 1.77 -2.24 14.89
N THR A 53 2.60 -2.88 15.69
CA THR A 53 3.63 -3.78 15.16
C THR A 53 2.98 -5.10 14.77
N ILE A 54 3.23 -5.55 13.55
CA ILE A 54 2.84 -6.87 13.05
C ILE A 54 4.09 -7.73 12.86
N HIS A 55 3.96 -9.02 13.17
CA HIS A 55 4.98 -10.01 12.86
C HIS A 55 4.66 -10.61 11.50
N ALA A 56 5.47 -10.32 10.49
CA ALA A 56 5.26 -10.78 9.13
C ALA A 56 6.44 -11.61 8.65
N ARG A 57 6.14 -12.55 7.75
CA ARG A 57 7.16 -13.32 7.05
C ARG A 57 7.35 -12.74 5.67
N VAL A 58 8.46 -12.05 5.46
CA VAL A 58 8.73 -11.23 4.28
C VAL A 58 9.75 -11.94 3.41
N LEU A 59 9.54 -11.93 2.09
CA LEU A 59 10.54 -12.41 1.14
C LEU A 59 11.60 -11.33 0.91
N THR A 60 12.77 -11.50 1.50
CA THR A 60 13.95 -10.65 1.31
C THR A 60 15.07 -11.48 0.68
N ASN A 61 15.66 -11.01 -0.42
CA ASN A 61 16.77 -11.69 -1.11
C ASN A 61 16.56 -13.21 -1.33
N GLU A 62 15.39 -13.59 -1.86
CA GLU A 62 14.99 -15.01 -2.11
C GLU A 62 14.78 -15.87 -0.86
N THR A 63 14.91 -15.30 0.34
CA THR A 63 14.67 -15.98 1.61
C THR A 63 13.52 -15.34 2.39
N TYR A 64 12.73 -16.18 3.07
CA TYR A 64 11.67 -15.68 3.92
C TYR A 64 12.17 -15.42 5.34
N GLU A 65 12.20 -14.16 5.75
CA GLU A 65 12.62 -13.71 7.07
C GLU A 65 11.42 -13.25 7.90
N ASN A 66 11.45 -13.49 9.21
CA ASN A 66 10.45 -12.94 10.13
C ASN A 66 10.87 -11.53 10.52
N MET A 67 10.00 -10.56 10.30
CA MET A 67 10.26 -9.14 10.57
C MET A 67 9.12 -8.51 11.36
N ASP A 68 9.48 -7.57 12.21
CA ASP A 68 8.55 -6.70 12.92
C ASP A 68 8.29 -5.47 12.05
N LEU A 69 7.10 -5.37 11.48
CA LEU A 69 6.69 -4.27 10.62
C LEU A 69 5.74 -3.35 11.36
N LYS A 70 5.92 -2.04 11.17
CA LYS A 70 4.90 -1.07 11.62
C LYS A 70 3.79 -1.04 10.59
N SER A 71 2.58 -1.34 11.05
CA SER A 71 1.34 -1.19 10.30
C SER A 71 0.70 0.14 10.64
N THR A 72 0.27 0.85 9.60
CA THR A 72 -0.62 2.01 9.66
C THR A 72 -2.06 1.56 9.45
N ASP A 73 -2.98 2.18 10.17
CA ASP A 73 -4.41 2.02 9.96
C ASP A 73 -4.82 2.46 8.55
N PHE A 74 -5.65 1.68 7.86
CA PHE A 74 -6.04 1.99 6.49
C PHE A 74 -6.68 3.39 6.34
N TYR A 75 -7.52 3.83 7.29
CA TYR A 75 -8.14 5.16 7.21
C TYR A 75 -7.11 6.27 7.44
N GLU A 76 -6.10 6.03 8.28
CA GLU A 76 -5.00 6.96 8.46
C GLU A 76 -4.15 7.08 7.19
N LEU A 77 -3.85 5.97 6.51
CA LEU A 77 -3.18 6.00 5.20
C LEU A 77 -3.97 6.84 4.20
N LEU A 78 -5.30 6.63 4.11
CA LEU A 78 -6.15 7.44 3.24
C LEU A 78 -6.09 8.92 3.60
N ALA A 79 -6.10 9.27 4.88
CA ALA A 79 -5.99 10.65 5.33
C ALA A 79 -4.62 11.28 4.96
N MET A 80 -3.53 10.51 5.03
CA MET A 80 -2.18 10.97 4.65
C MET A 80 -2.07 11.35 3.16
N THR A 81 -2.93 10.81 2.29
CA THR A 81 -2.98 11.22 0.88
C THR A 81 -3.47 12.66 0.69
N GLY A 82 -4.19 13.21 1.68
CA GLY A 82 -4.89 14.49 1.59
C GLY A 82 -6.01 14.51 0.55
N ALA A 83 -6.38 13.36 -0.02
CA ALA A 83 -7.42 13.24 -1.02
C ALA A 83 -8.81 13.25 -0.36
N GLN A 84 -9.74 14.01 -0.92
CA GLN A 84 -11.14 13.99 -0.48
C GLN A 84 -11.91 12.78 -1.02
N MET A 85 -11.42 12.18 -2.12
CA MET A 85 -12.02 11.02 -2.77
C MET A 85 -10.91 10.17 -3.40
N ILE A 86 -11.08 8.85 -3.35
CA ILE A 86 -10.23 7.88 -4.03
C ILE A 86 -11.03 7.26 -5.17
N ASP A 87 -10.66 7.58 -6.41
CA ASP A 87 -11.34 7.04 -7.61
C ASP A 87 -11.03 5.55 -7.84
N TYR A 88 -9.79 5.15 -7.53
CA TYR A 88 -9.27 3.81 -7.74
C TYR A 88 -8.45 3.37 -6.53
N LEU A 89 -8.80 2.22 -5.98
CA LEU A 89 -8.08 1.54 -4.91
C LEU A 89 -7.65 0.17 -5.45
N LEU A 90 -6.34 -0.04 -5.58
CA LEU A 90 -5.76 -1.34 -5.90
C LEU A 90 -5.13 -1.89 -4.63
N LEU A 91 -5.60 -3.05 -4.19
CA LEU A 91 -5.07 -3.75 -3.03
C LEU A 91 -4.48 -5.06 -3.51
N ASP A 92 -3.15 -5.16 -3.47
CA ASP A 92 -2.46 -6.43 -3.58
C ASP A 92 -2.37 -7.04 -2.17
N ALA A 93 -3.43 -7.76 -1.78
CA ALA A 93 -3.57 -8.30 -0.43
C ALA A 93 -3.13 -9.77 -0.40
N GLU A 94 -1.91 -10.01 0.09
CA GLU A 94 -1.33 -11.35 0.29
C GLU A 94 -1.16 -11.65 1.78
N GLY A 95 -2.27 -11.67 2.54
CA GLY A 95 -2.27 -12.12 3.94
C GLY A 95 -2.74 -11.07 4.95
N ALA A 96 -1.83 -10.40 5.66
CA ALA A 96 -2.18 -9.55 6.80
C ALA A 96 -3.10 -8.36 6.40
N GLU A 97 -3.03 -7.97 5.13
CA GLU A 97 -3.83 -6.95 4.47
C GLU A 97 -5.31 -7.33 4.37
N TYR A 98 -5.67 -8.62 4.49
CA TYR A 98 -7.09 -9.05 4.55
C TYR A 98 -7.83 -8.39 5.71
N SER A 99 -7.13 -7.97 6.76
CA SER A 99 -7.70 -7.21 7.87
C SER A 99 -8.27 -5.85 7.45
N ILE A 100 -7.86 -5.31 6.31
CA ILE A 100 -8.42 -4.07 5.74
C ILE A 100 -9.85 -4.29 5.24
N LEU A 101 -10.17 -5.49 4.75
CA LEU A 101 -11.49 -5.77 4.17
C LEU A 101 -12.61 -5.60 5.20
N SER A 102 -12.37 -5.97 6.47
CA SER A 102 -13.35 -5.74 7.54
C SER A 102 -13.59 -4.26 7.84
N MET A 103 -12.67 -3.38 7.47
CA MET A 103 -12.85 -1.93 7.62
C MET A 103 -13.70 -1.34 6.49
N LEU A 104 -13.74 -2.00 5.33
CA LEU A 104 -14.57 -1.61 4.18
C LEU A 104 -16.02 -2.10 4.33
N ASP A 105 -16.22 -3.12 5.16
CA ASP A 105 -17.54 -3.63 5.47
C ASP A 105 -18.35 -2.61 6.27
N LYS A 106 -19.56 -2.32 5.79
CA LYS A 106 -20.51 -1.38 6.42
C LYS A 106 -21.65 -2.11 7.15
N SER A 107 -21.58 -3.43 7.25
CA SER A 107 -22.63 -4.28 7.84
C SER A 107 -22.81 -4.08 9.34
#